data_AF-A0A9E3E9U4-F1
#
_entry.id   AF-A0A9E3E9U4-F1
#
_cell.length_a   1.000
_cell.length_b   1.000
_cell.length_c   1.000
_cell.angle_alpha   90.00
_cell.angle_beta   90.00
_cell.angle_gamma   90.00
#
_symmetry.space_group_name_H-M   'P 1'
#
loop_
_entity.id
_entity.type
_entity.pdbx_description
1 polymer ?
#
loop_
_entity_poly.entity_id
_entity_poly.type
_entity_poly.pdbx_seq_one_letter_code
_entity_poly.pdbx_strand_id
1 'polypeptide(L)'
;IRDVGEDARKNRLYLPVEDLQRFGVPAADVLQSKETPAFRSLMEFEAKRALDYYERAMSSLPAEDRRAQRPGLIMAAIYRTLLNEIQREGFQVLTRRTSLTPLRKFWIAWRTWVAA
;
A
#
# COMPACT_ATOMS: atom_id res chain seq x y z
N ILE A 1 -1.93 -0.02 -4.42
CA ILE A 1 -0.51 -0.45 -4.58
C ILE A 1 -0.36 -1.97 -4.69
N ARG A 2 -0.78 -2.78 -3.69
CA ARG A 2 -0.57 -4.24 -3.71
C ARG A 2 -1.07 -4.92 -5.00
N ASP A 3 -2.26 -4.56 -5.46
CA ASP A 3 -2.99 -5.33 -6.47
C ASP A 3 -2.78 -4.81 -7.91
N VAL A 4 -1.79 -3.94 -8.16
CA VAL A 4 -1.54 -3.32 -9.48
C VAL A 4 -1.41 -4.37 -10.59
N GLY A 5 -0.64 -5.44 -10.39
CA GLY A 5 -0.52 -6.50 -11.38
C GLY A 5 -1.80 -7.30 -11.61
N GLU A 6 -2.59 -7.52 -10.56
CA GLU A 6 -3.87 -8.23 -10.66
C GLU A 6 -4.89 -7.41 -11.45
N ASP A 7 -4.95 -6.10 -11.17
CA ASP A 7 -5.80 -5.16 -11.90
C ASP A 7 -5.35 -5.05 -13.36
N ALA A 8 -4.03 -4.95 -13.62
CA ALA A 8 -3.46 -4.88 -14.96
C ALA A 8 -3.85 -6.10 -15.82
N ARG A 9 -3.80 -7.32 -15.26
CA ARG A 9 -4.26 -8.55 -15.94
C ARG A 9 -5.75 -8.54 -16.28
N LYS A 10 -6.54 -7.75 -15.56
CA LYS A 10 -7.98 -7.53 -15.82
C LYS A 10 -8.22 -6.29 -16.69
N ASN A 11 -7.16 -5.76 -17.34
CA ASN A 11 -7.17 -4.55 -18.15
C ASN A 11 -7.64 -3.30 -17.38
N ARG A 12 -7.31 -3.23 -16.09
CA ARG A 12 -7.61 -2.10 -15.20
C ARG A 12 -6.31 -1.45 -14.74
N LEU A 13 -6.27 -0.12 -14.76
CA LEU A 13 -5.13 0.66 -14.31
C LEU A 13 -5.61 1.79 -13.40
N TYR A 14 -5.24 1.73 -12.12
CA TYR A 14 -5.63 2.70 -11.10
C TYR A 14 -4.50 3.67 -10.72
N LEU A 15 -3.32 3.51 -11.31
CA LEU A 15 -2.22 4.47 -11.13
C LEU A 15 -2.60 5.79 -11.83
N PRO A 16 -2.43 6.95 -11.17
CA PRO A 16 -2.75 8.23 -11.79
C PRO A 16 -1.93 8.47 -13.06
N VAL A 17 -2.60 8.99 -14.09
CA VAL A 17 -1.96 9.25 -15.40
C VAL A 17 -0.84 10.28 -15.27
N GLU A 18 -1.04 11.30 -14.43
CA GLU A 18 -0.02 12.31 -14.13
C GLU A 18 1.25 11.68 -13.52
N ASP A 19 1.11 10.68 -12.66
CA ASP A 19 2.24 10.01 -12.03
C ASP A 19 2.93 9.06 -13.01
N LEU A 20 2.16 8.32 -13.83
CA LEU A 20 2.72 7.53 -14.94
C LEU A 20 3.56 8.41 -15.89
N GLN A 21 3.05 9.59 -16.27
CA GLN A 21 3.76 10.54 -17.12
C GLN A 21 5.01 11.10 -16.43
N ARG A 22 4.88 11.51 -15.16
CA ARG A 22 5.97 12.09 -14.35
C ARG A 22 7.17 11.15 -14.26
N PHE A 23 6.93 9.85 -14.12
CA PHE A 23 7.98 8.84 -14.01
C PHE A 23 8.33 8.19 -15.35
N GLY A 24 7.70 8.59 -16.46
CA GLY A 24 7.96 8.05 -17.79
C GLY A 24 7.60 6.56 -17.91
N VAL A 25 6.53 6.12 -17.24
CA VAL A 25 6.05 4.73 -17.24
C VAL A 25 4.89 4.61 -18.24
N PRO A 26 5.07 3.94 -19.39
CA PRO A 26 3.97 3.69 -20.31
C PRO A 26 2.92 2.79 -19.65
N ALA A 27 1.64 3.12 -19.78
CA ALA A 27 0.54 2.27 -19.29
C ALA A 27 0.63 0.84 -19.86
N ALA A 28 1.04 0.71 -21.13
CA ALA A 28 1.24 -0.58 -21.78
C ALA A 28 2.28 -1.46 -21.07
N ASP A 29 3.34 -0.87 -20.50
CA ASP A 29 4.36 -1.62 -19.77
C ASP A 29 3.82 -2.19 -18.47
N VAL A 30 2.96 -1.43 -17.76
CA VAL A 30 2.24 -1.92 -16.58
C VAL A 30 1.29 -3.05 -16.94
N LEU A 31 0.51 -2.90 -18.02
CA LEU A 31 -0.42 -3.92 -18.52
C LEU A 31 0.30 -5.21 -18.95
N GLN A 32 1.52 -5.07 -19.50
CA GLN A 32 2.37 -6.20 -19.89
C GLN A 32 3.23 -6.73 -18.72
N SER A 33 2.99 -6.26 -17.48
CA SER A 33 3.73 -6.68 -16.28
C SER A 33 5.25 -6.49 -16.38
N LYS A 34 5.72 -5.44 -17.07
CA LYS A 34 7.15 -5.13 -17.18
C LYS A 34 7.62 -4.37 -15.94
N GLU A 35 8.47 -5.01 -15.16
CA GLU A 35 9.13 -4.37 -14.01
C GLU A 35 10.34 -3.56 -14.48
N THR A 36 10.15 -2.26 -14.68
CA THR A 36 11.21 -1.32 -15.07
C THR A 36 11.72 -0.52 -13.85
N PRO A 37 12.95 0.02 -13.88
CA PRO A 37 13.41 0.96 -12.85
C PRO A 37 12.48 2.17 -12.68
N ALA A 38 11.96 2.70 -13.78
CA ALA A 38 10.98 3.79 -13.77
C ALA A 38 9.68 3.41 -13.02
N PHE A 39 9.17 2.19 -13.26
CA PHE A 39 8.01 1.67 -12.52
C PHE A 39 8.32 1.55 -11.02
N ARG A 40 9.50 1.05 -10.65
CA ARG A 40 9.91 0.99 -9.25
C ARG A 40 9.92 2.38 -8.59
N SER A 41 10.49 3.39 -9.25
CA SER A 41 10.50 4.76 -8.73
C SER A 41 9.09 5.36 -8.62
N LEU A 42 8.19 5.06 -9.56
CA LEU A 42 6.77 5.40 -9.43
C LEU A 42 6.16 4.74 -8.19
N MET A 43 6.41 3.45 -7.98
CA MET A 43 5.86 2.74 -6.83
C MET A 43 6.40 3.25 -5.48
N GLU A 44 7.67 3.67 -5.44
CA GLU A 44 8.26 4.35 -4.27
C GLU A 44 7.56 5.67 -3.96
N PHE A 45 7.29 6.47 -5.00
CA PHE A 45 6.53 7.71 -4.87
C PHE A 45 5.11 7.48 -4.36
N GLU A 46 4.40 6.52 -4.93
CA GLU A 46 3.05 6.12 -4.50
C GLU A 46 3.03 5.63 -3.05
N ALA A 47 4.02 4.81 -2.67
CA ALA A 47 4.14 4.30 -1.31
C ALA A 47 4.40 5.42 -0.32
N LYS A 48 5.26 6.38 -0.66
CA LYS A 48 5.49 7.57 0.17
C LYS A 48 4.20 8.37 0.35
N ARG A 49 3.48 8.65 -0.73
CA ARG A 49 2.18 9.35 -0.68
C ARG A 49 1.17 8.62 0.21
N ALA A 50 1.10 7.29 0.13
CA ALA A 50 0.23 6.49 1.00
C ALA A 50 0.64 6.58 2.47
N LEU A 51 1.95 6.54 2.77
CA LEU A 51 2.47 6.70 4.14
C LEU A 51 2.14 8.08 4.71
N ASP A 52 2.28 9.14 3.92
CA ASP A 52 1.92 10.50 4.32
C ASP A 52 0.42 10.60 4.68
N TYR A 53 -0.46 9.93 3.93
CA TYR A 53 -1.88 9.86 4.29
C TYR A 53 -2.15 9.12 5.60
N TYR A 54 -1.43 8.03 5.89
CA TYR A 54 -1.53 7.37 7.19
C TYR A 54 -1.13 8.32 8.33
N GLU A 55 -0.02 9.05 8.18
CA GLU A 55 0.45 9.99 9.19
C GLU A 55 -0.53 11.13 9.43
N ARG A 56 -1.09 11.70 8.36
CA ARG A 56 -2.13 12.73 8.44
C ARG A 56 -3.41 12.22 9.10
N ALA A 57 -3.86 11.02 8.76
CA ALA A 57 -5.03 10.41 9.38
C ALA A 57 -4.81 10.16 10.89
N MET A 58 -3.64 9.63 11.26
CA MET A 58 -3.31 9.35 12.67
C MET A 58 -3.14 10.62 13.50
N SER A 59 -2.57 11.68 12.94
CA SER A 59 -2.42 12.98 13.61
C SER A 59 -3.73 13.75 13.72
N SER A 60 -4.69 13.48 12.83
CA SER A 60 -6.02 14.11 12.85
C SER A 60 -7.03 13.39 13.76
N LEU A 61 -6.68 12.24 14.33
CA LEU A 61 -7.58 11.45 15.17
C LEU A 61 -7.51 11.90 16.65
N PRO A 62 -8.60 12.46 17.21
CA PRO A 62 -8.66 12.85 18.61
C PRO A 62 -8.44 11.66 19.56
N ALA A 63 -7.94 11.92 20.76
CA ALA A 63 -7.63 10.87 21.72
C ALA A 63 -8.88 10.15 22.22
N GLU A 64 -9.97 10.90 22.41
CA GLU A 64 -11.29 10.44 22.82
C GLU A 64 -11.91 9.44 21.83
N ASP A 65 -11.62 9.59 20.53
CA ASP A 65 -12.18 8.75 19.48
C ASP A 65 -11.39 7.45 19.26
N ARG A 66 -10.15 7.34 19.79
CA ARG A 66 -9.26 6.19 19.53
C ARG A 66 -9.89 4.86 19.91
N ARG A 67 -10.59 4.80 21.04
CA ARG A 67 -11.26 3.57 21.51
C ARG A 67 -12.38 3.15 20.54
N ALA A 68 -13.20 4.10 20.11
CA ALA A 68 -14.28 3.84 19.14
C ALA A 68 -13.73 3.44 17.77
N GLN A 69 -12.56 4.00 17.39
CA GLN A 69 -11.89 3.75 16.11
C GLN A 69 -10.93 2.55 16.12
N ARG A 70 -10.89 1.73 17.18
CA ARG A 70 -10.02 0.55 17.27
C ARG A 70 -10.06 -0.35 16.03
N PRO A 71 -11.23 -0.70 15.44
CA PRO A 71 -11.26 -1.46 14.19
C PRO A 71 -10.55 -0.75 13.03
N GLY A 72 -10.75 0.55 12.88
CA GLY A 72 -10.07 1.37 11.86
C GLY A 72 -8.56 1.43 12.08
N LEU A 73 -8.12 1.61 13.32
CA LEU A 73 -6.70 1.61 13.70
C LEU A 73 -6.03 0.26 13.44
N ILE A 74 -6.73 -0.84 13.69
CA ILE A 74 -6.25 -2.19 13.35
C ILE A 74 -6.06 -2.34 11.85
N MET A 75 -7.05 -1.93 11.05
CA MET A 75 -6.94 -1.99 9.59
C MET A 75 -5.79 -1.11 9.08
N ALA A 76 -5.66 0.11 9.59
CA ALA A 76 -4.56 1.01 9.25
C ALA A 76 -3.19 0.36 9.56
N ALA A 77 -3.04 -0.26 10.73
CA ALA A 77 -1.81 -0.95 11.13
C ALA A 77 -1.48 -2.15 10.22
N ILE A 78 -2.48 -2.96 9.85
CA ILE A 78 -2.32 -4.11 8.95
C ILE A 78 -1.90 -3.62 7.55
N TYR A 79 -2.61 -2.65 6.98
CA TYR A 79 -2.30 -2.17 5.63
C TYR A 79 -0.99 -1.40 5.55
N ARG A 80 -0.63 -0.62 6.58
CA ARG A 80 0.69 0.01 6.67
C ARG A 80 1.80 -1.04 6.76
N THR A 81 1.60 -2.10 7.54
CA THR A 81 2.57 -3.21 7.62
C THR A 81 2.71 -3.92 6.28
N LEU A 82 1.60 -4.18 5.59
CA LEU A 82 1.62 -4.76 4.25
C LEU A 82 2.38 -3.87 3.24
N LEU A 83 2.17 -2.56 3.29
CA LEU A 83 2.91 -1.62 2.44
C LEU A 83 4.42 -1.70 2.70
N ASN A 84 4.84 -1.75 3.96
CA ASN A 84 6.25 -1.90 4.32
C ASN A 84 6.86 -3.22 3.78
N GLU A 85 6.10 -4.32 3.76
CA GLU A 85 6.57 -5.57 3.16
C GLU A 85 6.72 -5.46 1.65
N ILE A 86 5.77 -4.80 0.96
CA ILE A 86 5.89 -4.51 -0.47
C ILE A 86 7.15 -3.70 -0.77
N GLN A 87 7.47 -2.70 0.06
CA GLN A 87 8.69 -1.91 -0.07
C GLN A 87 9.94 -2.78 0.12
N ARG A 88 9.96 -3.65 1.13
CA ARG A 88 11.07 -4.58 1.41
C ARG A 88 11.31 -5.57 0.28
N GLU A 89 10.25 -6.03 -0.38
CA GLU A 89 10.32 -6.92 -1.54
C GLU A 89 10.67 -6.18 -2.84
N GLY A 90 10.87 -4.86 -2.79
CA GLY A 90 11.26 -4.06 -3.95
C GLY A 90 10.14 -3.85 -4.96
N PHE A 91 8.89 -3.78 -4.50
CA PHE A 91 7.71 -3.46 -5.32
C PHE A 91 7.43 -4.44 -6.47
N GLN A 92 7.63 -5.73 -6.25
CA GLN A 92 7.30 -6.81 -7.20
C GLN A 92 5.78 -7.04 -7.36
N VAL A 93 4.98 -5.98 -7.39
CA VAL A 93 3.51 -5.99 -7.36
C VAL A 93 2.87 -6.29 -8.72
N LEU A 94 3.64 -6.29 -9.80
CA LEU A 94 3.17 -6.71 -11.12
C LEU A 94 3.11 -8.23 -11.22
N THR A 95 4.15 -8.88 -10.72
CA THR A 95 4.38 -10.31 -10.87
C THR A 95 3.93 -11.13 -9.67
N ARG A 96 3.94 -10.56 -8.47
CA ARG A 96 3.68 -11.26 -7.21
C ARG A 96 2.70 -10.49 -6.33
N ARG A 97 2.03 -11.24 -5.44
CA ARG A 97 1.10 -10.67 -4.47
C ARG A 97 1.66 -10.83 -3.06
N THR A 98 2.21 -9.75 -2.52
CA THR A 98 2.64 -9.68 -1.12
C THR A 98 1.43 -9.81 -0.20
N SER A 99 1.54 -10.64 0.85
CA SER A 99 0.48 -10.78 1.84
C SER A 99 1.03 -11.05 3.23
N LEU A 100 0.27 -10.67 4.26
CA LEU A 100 0.60 -11.01 5.65
C LEU A 100 -0.08 -12.34 6.01
N THR A 101 0.64 -13.20 6.74
CA THR A 101 0.06 -14.44 7.27
C THR A 101 -1.08 -14.13 8.24
N PRO A 102 -2.06 -15.04 8.40
CA PRO A 102 -3.16 -14.86 9.36
C PRO A 102 -2.66 -14.57 10.78
N LEU A 103 -1.61 -15.28 11.22
CA LEU A 103 -0.98 -15.08 12.53
C LEU A 103 -0.39 -13.68 12.67
N ARG A 104 0.29 -13.17 11.64
CA ARG A 104 0.87 -11.81 11.67
C ARG A 104 -0.22 -10.75 11.71
N LYS A 105 -1.33 -10.94 11.00
CA LYS A 105 -2.50 -10.04 11.07
C LYS A 105 -3.13 -10.06 12.47
N PHE A 106 -3.33 -11.24 13.05
CA PHE A 106 -3.85 -11.39 14.41
C PHE A 106 -2.96 -10.70 15.44
N TRP A 107 -1.64 -10.91 15.36
CA TRP A 107 -0.68 -10.26 16.24
C TRP A 107 -0.73 -8.74 16.15
N ILE A 108 -0.80 -8.19 14.93
CA ILE A 108 -0.95 -6.74 14.72
C ILE A 108 -2.26 -6.24 15.32
N ALA A 109 -3.37 -6.93 15.07
CA ALA A 109 -4.68 -6.55 15.59
C ALA A 109 -4.72 -6.53 17.12
N TRP A 110 -4.20 -7.59 17.75
CA TRP A 110 -4.08 -7.68 19.21
C TRP A 110 -3.25 -6.54 19.78
N ARG A 111 -2.04 -6.33 19.24
CA ARG A 111 -1.14 -5.27 19.72
C ARG A 111 -1.76 -3.88 19.59
N THR A 112 -2.43 -3.59 18.47
CA THR A 112 -3.12 -2.32 18.27
C THR A 112 -4.31 -2.17 19.23
N TRP A 113 -5.08 -3.24 19.48
CA TRP A 113 -6.21 -3.20 20.42
C TRP A 113 -5.79 -2.87 21.85
N VAL A 114 -4.66 -3.41 22.31
CA VAL A 114 -4.14 -3.16 23.67
C VAL A 114 -3.54 -1.75 23.79
N ALA A 115 -2.93 -1.23 22.72
CA ALA A 115 -2.26 0.07 22.72
C ALA A 115 -3.20 1.28 22.47
N ALA A 116 -4.38 1.06 21.87
CA ALA A 116 -5.35 2.09 21.50
C ALA A 116 -6.45 2.28 22.55
#